data_AF-A0AA42PML6-F1
#
_entry.id   AF-A0AA42PML6-F1
#
_cell.length_a   1.000
_cell.length_b   1.000
_cell.length_c   1.000
_cell.angle_alpha   90.00
_cell.angle_beta   90.00
_cell.angle_gamma   90.00
#
_symmetry.space_group_name_H-M   'P 1'
#
loop_
_entity.id
_entity.type
_entity.pdbx_description
1 polymer ?
#
loop_
_entity_poly.entity_id
_entity_poly.type
_entity_poly.pdbx_seq_one_letter_code
_entity_poly.pdbx_strand_id
1 'polypeptide(L)'
;MPYIFPVYPLGQDTPGAPIINGATQLYPYTPAPEPGYAHWLLGGDGSSLVPYGGDATLTAQGVSHTWGSNYVNLPSYQNALISSVADATVQTFYAAVRYAPVSGKNVIVVGNISLASQGAGIWIDGNGNVCTILRNSSGTVLVNHGVPANTAVGDWIFLGLSKRVEAGVSKTLTSVGSVVYEVVWPAVQAVSGSNHIAIGNPLNSSSTYTPADLRVGELLIKPNLADSAAQMMSVYSHSRARLAPRGIMLK
;
A
#
# COMPACT_ATOMS: atom_id res chain seq x y z
N MET A 1 -48.22 14.04 10.70
CA MET A 1 -47.08 13.94 11.63
C MET A 1 -45.97 13.16 10.93
N PRO A 2 -44.79 13.75 10.68
CA PRO A 2 -43.69 13.02 10.06
C PRO A 2 -43.04 12.09 11.09
N TYR A 3 -42.92 10.80 10.76
CA TYR A 3 -42.12 9.86 11.53
C TYR A 3 -40.64 10.11 11.25
N ILE A 4 -39.90 10.58 12.25
CA ILE A 4 -38.45 10.61 12.22
C ILE A 4 -37.98 9.23 12.68
N PHE A 5 -37.44 8.43 11.76
CA PHE A 5 -36.68 7.25 12.14
C PHE A 5 -35.28 7.72 12.55
N PRO A 6 -34.85 7.54 13.81
CA PRO A 6 -33.45 7.75 14.16
C PRO A 6 -32.63 6.73 13.38
N VAL A 7 -31.86 7.20 12.40
CA VAL A 7 -30.85 6.38 11.74
C VAL A 7 -29.73 6.21 12.76
N TYR A 8 -29.75 5.09 13.48
CA TYR A 8 -28.63 4.71 14.34
C TYR A 8 -27.37 4.54 13.49
N PRO A 9 -26.17 4.88 14.00
CA PRO A 9 -24.92 4.55 13.33
C PRO A 9 -24.80 3.04 13.24
N LEU A 10 -25.17 2.46 12.10
CA LEU A 10 -25.03 1.03 11.82
C LEU A 10 -23.53 0.74 11.64
N GLY A 11 -22.87 0.28 12.71
CA GLY A 11 -21.44 -0.03 12.69
C GLY A 11 -20.70 0.07 14.02
N GLN A 12 -21.37 0.47 15.12
CA GLN A 12 -20.79 0.39 16.46
C GLN A 12 -21.64 -0.50 17.38
N ASP A 13 -20.98 -1.41 18.09
CA ASP A 13 -21.61 -2.20 19.14
C ASP A 13 -22.08 -1.25 20.24
N THR A 14 -23.39 -1.06 20.34
CA THR A 14 -23.99 -0.22 21.38
C THR A 14 -24.46 -1.14 22.53
N PRO A 15 -24.02 -0.94 23.78
CA PRO A 15 -24.49 -1.74 24.91
C PRO A 15 -26.02 -1.71 25.02
N GLY A 16 -26.66 -2.88 24.96
CA GLY A 16 -28.12 -3.02 24.98
C GLY A 16 -28.81 -3.06 23.61
N ALA A 17 -28.06 -2.99 22.50
CA ALA A 17 -28.64 -3.21 21.18
C ALA A 17 -29.12 -4.67 21.02
N PRO A 18 -30.30 -4.91 20.43
CA PRO A 18 -30.79 -6.26 20.17
C PRO A 18 -29.88 -6.98 19.16
N ILE A 19 -29.29 -8.10 19.58
CA ILE A 19 -28.53 -8.99 18.71
C ILE A 19 -29.53 -9.84 17.93
N ILE A 20 -29.60 -9.65 16.61
CA ILE A 20 -30.42 -10.51 15.75
C ILE A 20 -29.60 -11.75 15.40
N ASN A 21 -29.90 -12.87 16.06
CA ASN A 21 -29.26 -14.15 15.80
C ASN A 21 -29.61 -14.64 14.38
N GLY A 22 -28.60 -14.86 13.53
CA GLY A 22 -28.80 -15.29 12.14
C GLY A 22 -29.10 -14.17 11.13
N ALA A 23 -29.00 -12.90 11.52
CA ALA A 23 -29.08 -11.80 10.56
C ALA A 23 -27.86 -11.79 9.62
N THR A 24 -28.10 -12.01 8.34
CA THR A 24 -27.16 -11.61 7.28
C THR A 24 -27.23 -10.08 7.14
N GLN A 25 -26.08 -9.44 6.96
CA GLN A 25 -26.00 -7.99 6.84
C GLN A 25 -26.87 -7.52 5.66
N LEU A 26 -27.97 -6.81 5.95
CA LEU A 26 -28.97 -6.40 4.95
C LEU A 26 -28.38 -5.45 3.89
N TYR A 27 -27.29 -4.77 4.25
CA TYR A 27 -26.41 -4.03 3.35
C TYR A 27 -24.98 -4.49 3.64
N PRO A 28 -24.27 -5.11 2.69
CA PRO A 28 -22.85 -5.36 2.85
C PRO A 28 -22.16 -4.01 3.07
N TYR A 29 -21.47 -3.85 4.20
CA TYR A 29 -20.71 -2.64 4.48
C TYR A 29 -19.70 -2.44 3.35
N THR A 30 -19.95 -1.42 2.54
CA THR A 30 -18.99 -0.98 1.53
C THR A 30 -18.28 0.23 2.12
N PRO A 31 -17.01 0.10 2.52
CA PRO A 31 -16.27 1.24 3.04
C PRO A 31 -16.22 2.36 2.00
N ALA A 32 -16.33 3.61 2.44
CA ALA A 32 -16.09 4.74 1.55
C ALA A 32 -14.62 4.71 1.06
N PRO A 33 -14.35 5.13 -0.19
CA PRO A 33 -12.98 5.27 -0.67
C PRO A 33 -12.24 6.36 0.13
N GLU A 34 -10.92 6.24 0.27
CA GLU A 34 -10.10 7.28 0.87
C GLU A 34 -10.17 8.54 0.00
N PRO A 35 -10.61 9.69 0.56
CA PRO A 35 -10.80 10.90 -0.21
C PRO A 35 -9.52 11.40 -0.88
N GLY A 36 -9.57 11.62 -2.20
CA GLY A 36 -8.44 12.16 -2.96
C GLY A 36 -7.41 11.12 -3.40
N TYR A 37 -7.69 9.83 -3.25
CA TYR A 37 -6.81 8.75 -3.73
C TYR A 37 -7.48 7.95 -4.84
N ALA A 38 -6.66 7.48 -5.77
CA ALA A 38 -7.00 6.27 -6.49
C ALA A 38 -6.88 5.08 -5.52
N HIS A 39 -7.93 4.28 -5.44
CA HIS A 39 -8.11 3.35 -4.33
C HIS A 39 -8.63 1.99 -4.78
N TRP A 40 -7.93 0.94 -4.35
CA TRP A 40 -8.27 -0.45 -4.61
C TRP A 40 -8.32 -1.24 -3.30
N LEU A 41 -9.43 -1.96 -3.09
CA LEU A 41 -9.53 -3.05 -2.14
C LEU A 41 -9.37 -4.36 -2.91
N LEU A 42 -8.18 -4.95 -2.83
CA LEU A 42 -7.77 -6.07 -3.67
C LEU A 42 -8.26 -7.41 -3.12
N GLY A 43 -8.76 -8.31 -3.96
CA GLY A 43 -9.25 -9.64 -3.56
C GLY A 43 -10.57 -10.03 -4.24
N GLY A 44 -11.03 -11.25 -3.95
CA GLY A 44 -12.21 -11.85 -4.56
C GLY A 44 -11.90 -12.36 -5.96
N ASP A 45 -11.72 -11.42 -6.89
CA ASP A 45 -11.41 -11.69 -8.29
C ASP A 45 -10.82 -10.44 -9.00
N GLY A 46 -10.70 -10.53 -10.32
CA GLY A 46 -10.14 -9.47 -11.18
C GLY A 46 -10.93 -8.16 -11.20
N SER A 47 -12.19 -8.12 -10.73
CA SER A 47 -12.95 -6.88 -10.62
C SER A 47 -12.31 -5.91 -9.63
N SER A 48 -11.50 -6.41 -8.69
CA SER A 48 -10.79 -5.58 -7.71
C SER A 48 -9.61 -4.78 -8.30
N LEU A 49 -9.28 -4.97 -9.59
CA LEU A 49 -8.35 -4.11 -10.33
C LEU A 49 -8.99 -2.80 -10.80
N VAL A 50 -10.33 -2.72 -10.80
CA VAL A 50 -11.04 -1.47 -11.04
C VAL A 50 -10.99 -0.64 -9.74
N PRO A 51 -10.54 0.62 -9.80
CA PRO A 51 -10.55 1.48 -8.62
C PRO A 51 -11.99 1.67 -8.14
N TYR A 52 -12.22 1.60 -6.83
CA TYR A 52 -13.51 1.97 -6.24
C TYR A 52 -13.52 3.42 -5.73
N GLY A 53 -12.42 4.14 -5.94
CA GLY A 53 -12.30 5.60 -5.84
C GLY A 53 -11.14 6.12 -6.72
N GLY A 54 -11.30 7.31 -7.29
CA GLY A 54 -10.33 7.94 -8.20
C GLY A 54 -10.30 7.32 -9.61
N ASP A 55 -9.49 7.92 -10.49
CA ASP A 55 -9.52 7.64 -11.94
C ASP A 55 -8.30 6.87 -12.48
N ALA A 56 -7.34 6.52 -11.61
CA ALA A 56 -6.17 5.75 -12.06
C ALA A 56 -6.55 4.28 -12.29
N THR A 57 -5.89 3.63 -13.24
CA THR A 57 -6.11 2.21 -13.55
C THR A 57 -5.04 1.35 -12.91
N LEU A 58 -5.33 0.06 -12.74
CA LEU A 58 -4.38 -0.95 -12.28
C LEU A 58 -4.41 -2.14 -13.24
N THR A 59 -3.26 -2.49 -13.82
CA THR A 59 -3.14 -3.59 -14.78
C THR A 59 -2.22 -4.67 -14.23
N ALA A 60 -2.60 -5.93 -14.43
CA ALA A 60 -1.74 -7.04 -14.06
C ALA A 60 -0.58 -7.17 -15.05
N GLN A 61 0.63 -7.34 -14.52
CA GLN A 61 1.79 -7.79 -15.25
C GLN A 61 2.16 -9.20 -14.77
N GLY A 62 2.49 -10.07 -15.73
CA GLY A 62 2.64 -11.50 -15.48
C GLY A 62 1.27 -12.20 -15.41
N VAL A 63 1.26 -13.51 -15.67
CA VAL A 63 0.02 -14.30 -15.80
C VAL A 63 -0.32 -15.11 -14.56
N SER A 64 0.44 -14.98 -13.48
CA SER A 64 0.41 -15.96 -12.38
C SER A 64 -0.26 -15.48 -11.09
N HIS A 65 -0.86 -14.28 -11.06
CA HIS A 65 -1.53 -13.81 -9.85
C HIS A 65 -2.73 -14.70 -9.49
N THR A 66 -2.94 -14.90 -8.18
CA THR A 66 -4.10 -15.65 -7.67
C THR A 66 -4.90 -14.77 -6.72
N TRP A 67 -6.21 -15.01 -6.66
CA TRP A 67 -7.13 -14.24 -5.85
C TRP A 67 -7.46 -15.00 -4.56
N GLY A 68 -7.15 -14.39 -3.42
CA GLY A 68 -7.75 -14.76 -2.13
C GLY A 68 -9.08 -14.02 -1.95
N SER A 69 -9.83 -14.36 -0.91
CA SER A 69 -11.12 -13.70 -0.63
C SER A 69 -10.99 -12.20 -0.37
N ASN A 70 -9.88 -11.76 0.22
CA ASN A 70 -9.64 -10.40 0.68
C ASN A 70 -8.26 -9.85 0.27
N TYR A 71 -7.52 -10.57 -0.57
CA TYR A 71 -6.22 -10.15 -1.07
C TYR A 71 -5.97 -10.66 -2.48
N VAL A 72 -5.04 -10.02 -3.18
CA VAL A 72 -4.36 -10.59 -4.35
C VAL A 72 -3.02 -11.17 -3.91
N ASN A 73 -2.69 -12.35 -4.40
CA ASN A 73 -1.37 -12.95 -4.26
C ASN A 73 -0.61 -12.70 -5.54
N LEU A 74 0.49 -11.97 -5.43
CA LEU A 74 1.43 -11.73 -6.50
C LEU A 74 2.61 -12.68 -6.26
N PRO A 75 2.74 -13.76 -7.04
CA PRO A 75 3.94 -14.58 -6.98
C PRO A 75 5.17 -13.74 -7.25
N SER A 76 6.34 -14.30 -6.99
CA SER A 76 7.57 -13.66 -7.43
C SER A 76 7.76 -13.69 -8.95
N TYR A 77 8.88 -13.16 -9.43
CA TYR A 77 9.32 -13.17 -10.83
C TYR A 77 8.41 -12.41 -11.78
N GLN A 78 8.62 -11.10 -11.91
CA GLN A 78 7.94 -10.25 -12.92
C GLN A 78 6.40 -10.24 -12.81
N ASN A 79 5.85 -10.65 -11.67
CA ASN A 79 4.44 -10.48 -11.37
C ASN A 79 4.28 -9.22 -10.53
N ALA A 80 3.40 -8.34 -11.01
CA ALA A 80 3.14 -7.05 -10.39
C ALA A 80 1.75 -6.54 -10.79
N LEU A 81 1.26 -5.57 -10.04
CA LEU A 81 0.13 -4.73 -10.46
C LEU A 81 0.67 -3.34 -10.76
N ILE A 82 0.49 -2.86 -11.98
CA ILE A 82 1.05 -1.60 -12.48
C ILE A 82 -0.07 -0.56 -12.59
N SER A 83 0.09 0.58 -11.93
CA SER A 83 -0.83 1.70 -12.02
C SER A 83 -0.62 2.52 -13.30
N SER A 84 -1.63 3.27 -13.76
CA SER A 84 -1.43 4.33 -14.75
C SER A 84 -0.72 5.57 -14.21
N VAL A 85 -0.42 5.65 -12.91
CA VAL A 85 0.29 6.78 -12.32
C VAL A 85 1.80 6.66 -12.56
N ALA A 86 2.33 7.59 -13.37
CA ALA A 86 3.76 7.68 -13.69
C ALA A 86 4.61 8.18 -12.50
N ASP A 87 5.92 7.93 -12.55
CA ASP A 87 6.88 8.42 -11.58
C ASP A 87 7.00 9.94 -11.63
N ALA A 88 6.73 10.57 -10.48
CA ALA A 88 6.84 12.00 -10.28
C ALA A 88 7.76 12.32 -9.10
N THR A 89 8.26 13.55 -9.01
CA THR A 89 9.05 14.02 -7.86
C THR A 89 8.19 14.27 -6.61
N VAL A 90 6.87 14.38 -6.79
CA VAL A 90 5.88 14.53 -5.72
C VAL A 90 4.80 13.47 -5.92
N GLN A 91 4.65 12.56 -4.96
CA GLN A 91 3.55 11.58 -4.98
C GLN A 91 3.42 10.90 -3.61
N THR A 92 2.26 10.28 -3.38
CA THR A 92 2.06 9.41 -2.21
C THR A 92 1.46 8.08 -2.63
N PHE A 93 1.88 6.99 -2.00
CA PHE A 93 1.22 5.70 -2.15
C PHE A 93 1.29 4.88 -0.86
N TYR A 94 0.29 4.00 -0.68
CA TYR A 94 0.22 3.08 0.44
C TYR A 94 -0.18 1.69 -0.04
N ALA A 95 0.26 0.67 0.70
CA ALA A 95 -0.15 -0.70 0.52
C ALA A 95 -0.37 -1.38 1.88
N ALA A 96 -1.45 -2.15 1.98
CA ALA A 96 -1.63 -3.10 3.06
C ALA A 96 -1.16 -4.48 2.59
N VAL A 97 -0.10 -5.01 3.19
CA VAL A 97 0.55 -6.23 2.73
C VAL A 97 0.76 -7.23 3.86
N ARG A 98 0.81 -8.50 3.49
CA ARG A 98 1.16 -9.57 4.44
C ARG A 98 2.68 -9.65 4.55
N TYR A 99 3.19 -9.44 5.75
CA TYR A 99 4.61 -9.48 6.04
C TYR A 99 5.17 -10.89 5.86
N ALA A 100 6.04 -11.06 4.86
CA ALA A 100 6.64 -12.33 4.48
C ALA A 100 8.11 -12.12 4.07
N PRO A 101 9.01 -11.81 5.03
CA PRO A 101 10.42 -11.62 4.74
C PRO A 101 11.09 -12.92 4.29
N VAL A 102 12.12 -12.81 3.48
CA VAL A 102 12.91 -13.95 2.99
C VAL A 102 14.37 -13.71 3.32
N SER A 103 14.97 -14.61 4.09
CA SER A 103 16.36 -14.47 4.52
C SER A 103 17.30 -14.30 3.33
N GLY A 104 18.09 -13.23 3.35
CA GLY A 104 19.07 -12.90 2.31
C GLY A 104 18.49 -12.43 0.97
N LYS A 105 17.17 -12.13 0.89
CA LYS A 105 16.51 -11.65 -0.33
C LYS A 105 15.68 -10.39 -0.06
N ASN A 106 15.64 -9.49 -1.03
CA ASN A 106 14.82 -8.29 -0.95
C ASN A 106 13.47 -8.52 -1.63
N VAL A 107 12.37 -8.10 -1.00
CA VAL A 107 11.02 -8.17 -1.56
C VAL A 107 10.56 -6.75 -1.86
N ILE A 108 10.48 -6.39 -3.14
CA ILE A 108 9.90 -5.10 -3.53
C ILE A 108 8.40 -5.16 -3.24
N VAL A 109 7.93 -4.22 -2.43
CA VAL A 109 6.53 -4.16 -2.02
C VAL A 109 5.77 -3.23 -2.93
N VAL A 110 6.09 -1.93 -2.88
CA VAL A 110 5.35 -0.92 -3.63
C VAL A 110 6.26 0.26 -3.98
N GLY A 111 6.10 0.79 -5.19
CA GLY A 111 6.84 1.95 -5.67
C GLY A 111 6.98 1.94 -7.19
N ASN A 112 7.81 2.82 -7.70
CA ASN A 112 8.10 2.96 -9.14
C ASN A 112 9.58 2.72 -9.44
N ILE A 113 10.16 1.79 -8.70
CA ILE A 113 11.57 1.40 -8.72
C ILE A 113 11.87 0.76 -10.09
N SER A 114 12.69 1.40 -10.92
CA SER A 114 13.17 0.80 -12.18
C SER A 114 14.33 -0.18 -11.96
N LEU A 115 14.87 -0.80 -13.00
CA LEU A 115 16.10 -1.61 -12.87
C LEU A 115 17.38 -0.77 -13.00
N ALA A 116 17.31 0.33 -13.73
CA ALA A 116 18.51 1.02 -14.19
C ALA A 116 19.05 2.04 -13.18
N SER A 117 18.21 3.02 -12.76
CA SER A 117 18.72 4.16 -11.98
C SER A 117 17.65 5.11 -11.44
N GLN A 118 16.36 4.77 -11.53
CA GLN A 118 15.26 5.69 -11.22
C GLN A 118 14.28 5.10 -10.22
N GLY A 119 13.41 5.95 -9.70
CA GLY A 119 12.28 5.55 -8.87
C GLY A 119 12.52 5.61 -7.37
N ALA A 120 11.44 5.41 -6.64
CA ALA A 120 11.39 5.32 -5.19
C ALA A 120 10.38 4.25 -4.78
N GLY A 121 10.55 3.68 -3.58
CA GLY A 121 9.61 2.70 -3.08
C GLY A 121 9.97 2.15 -1.72
N ILE A 122 9.22 1.11 -1.37
CA ILE A 122 9.37 0.35 -0.15
C ILE A 122 9.69 -1.09 -0.53
N TRP A 123 10.68 -1.66 0.13
CA TRP A 123 10.96 -3.08 0.10
C TRP A 123 11.03 -3.66 1.51
N ILE A 124 11.02 -4.98 1.62
CA ILE A 124 11.43 -5.71 2.82
C ILE A 124 12.81 -6.31 2.52
N ASP A 125 13.81 -6.01 3.34
CA ASP A 125 15.18 -6.50 3.13
C ASP A 125 15.37 -7.95 3.59
N GLY A 126 16.52 -8.52 3.26
CA GLY A 126 16.88 -9.90 3.63
C GLY A 126 17.04 -10.15 5.13
N ASN A 127 16.99 -9.11 5.97
CA ASN A 127 16.95 -9.19 7.43
C ASN A 127 15.53 -9.01 7.99
N GLY A 128 14.53 -8.80 7.12
CA GLY A 128 13.14 -8.60 7.47
C GLY A 128 12.75 -7.16 7.79
N ASN A 129 13.61 -6.18 7.51
CA ASN A 129 13.26 -4.80 7.79
C ASN A 129 12.51 -4.17 6.63
N VAL A 130 11.55 -3.30 6.95
CA VAL A 130 10.98 -2.39 5.97
C VAL A 130 12.00 -1.29 5.71
N CYS A 131 12.34 -1.09 4.44
CA CYS A 131 13.24 -0.01 4.05
C CYS A 131 12.61 0.84 2.95
N THR A 132 12.98 2.13 3.00
CA THR A 132 12.74 3.05 1.89
C THR A 132 13.95 3.07 0.99
N ILE A 133 13.71 3.02 -0.31
CA ILE A 133 14.70 3.12 -1.37
C ILE A 133 14.30 4.26 -2.29
N LEU A 134 15.30 5.00 -2.78
CA LEU A 134 15.15 5.94 -3.86
C LEU A 134 16.46 5.98 -4.65
N ARG A 135 16.31 6.23 -5.95
CA ARG A 135 17.44 6.32 -6.86
C ARG A 135 17.57 7.73 -7.37
N ASN A 136 18.80 8.23 -7.34
CA ASN A 136 19.18 9.56 -7.78
C ASN A 136 20.37 9.47 -8.72
N SER A 137 20.84 10.63 -9.19
CA SER A 137 22.01 10.73 -10.08
C SER A 137 23.29 10.11 -9.53
N SER A 138 23.39 9.94 -8.21
CA SER A 138 24.54 9.38 -7.51
C SER A 138 24.39 7.88 -7.20
N GLY A 139 23.26 7.27 -7.56
CA GLY A 139 23.01 5.85 -7.39
C GLY A 139 21.79 5.55 -6.51
N THR A 140 21.84 4.41 -5.83
CA THR A 140 20.77 3.95 -4.92
C THR A 140 21.13 4.31 -3.50
N VAL A 141 20.22 4.96 -2.78
CA VAL A 141 20.34 5.11 -1.33
C VAL A 141 19.09 4.54 -0.64
N LEU A 142 19.26 4.11 0.61
CA LEU A 142 18.25 3.38 1.35
C LEU A 142 18.30 3.70 2.84
N VAL A 143 17.15 3.62 3.51
CA VAL A 143 17.04 3.73 4.97
C VAL A 143 16.14 2.62 5.49
N ASN A 144 16.61 1.96 6.55
CA ASN A 144 15.93 0.90 7.27
C ASN A 144 15.08 1.51 8.40
N HIS A 145 13.82 1.11 8.48
CA HIS A 145 12.85 1.58 9.49
C HIS A 145 12.44 0.50 10.48
N GLY A 146 12.95 -0.73 10.33
CA GLY A 146 12.51 -1.91 11.07
C GLY A 146 11.13 -2.38 10.64
N VAL A 147 10.43 -3.02 11.57
CA VAL A 147 9.02 -3.46 11.43
C VAL A 147 8.26 -3.07 12.69
N PRO A 148 6.91 -2.99 12.66
CA PRO A 148 6.15 -2.72 13.87
C PRO A 148 6.48 -3.76 14.96
N ALA A 149 6.48 -3.32 16.23
CA ALA A 149 6.79 -4.21 17.34
C ALA A 149 5.88 -5.45 17.35
N ASN A 150 6.45 -6.62 17.65
CA ASN A 150 5.74 -7.90 17.67
C ASN A 150 5.10 -8.31 16.32
N THR A 151 5.61 -7.80 15.20
CA THR A 151 5.23 -8.29 13.86
C THR A 151 5.86 -9.66 13.61
N ALA A 152 5.02 -10.66 13.38
CA ALA A 152 5.43 -11.99 12.98
C ALA A 152 5.18 -12.22 11.49
N VAL A 153 5.89 -13.19 10.91
CA VAL A 153 5.63 -13.65 9.53
C VAL A 153 4.15 -14.03 9.40
N GLY A 154 3.49 -13.49 8.39
CA GLY A 154 2.07 -13.69 8.14
C GLY A 154 1.15 -12.63 8.73
N ASP A 155 1.65 -11.70 9.55
CA ASP A 155 0.89 -10.52 9.98
C ASP A 155 0.65 -9.56 8.83
N TRP A 156 -0.40 -8.76 8.91
CA TRP A 156 -0.65 -7.68 7.96
C TRP A 156 -0.05 -6.38 8.48
N ILE A 157 0.68 -5.68 7.62
CA ILE A 157 1.29 -4.40 7.92
C ILE A 157 0.83 -3.34 6.91
N PHE A 158 0.74 -2.10 7.38
CA PHE A 158 0.46 -0.96 6.54
C PHE A 158 1.77 -0.25 6.19
N LEU A 159 2.01 -0.03 4.91
CA LEU A 159 3.22 0.61 4.40
C LEU A 159 2.84 1.80 3.55
N GLY A 160 3.51 2.94 3.76
CA GLY A 160 3.24 4.17 3.04
C GLY A 160 4.49 4.94 2.70
N LEU A 161 4.51 5.58 1.54
CA LEU A 161 5.57 6.50 1.14
C LEU A 161 4.93 7.77 0.59
N SER A 162 5.24 8.91 1.20
CA SER A 162 4.94 10.24 0.70
C SER A 162 6.25 10.94 0.39
N LYS A 163 6.43 11.45 -0.83
CA LYS A 163 7.65 12.12 -1.24
C LYS A 163 7.37 13.46 -1.89
N ARG A 164 8.29 14.39 -1.70
CA ARG A 164 8.33 15.68 -2.38
C ARG A 164 9.77 16.15 -2.57
N VAL A 165 9.96 17.04 -3.52
CA VAL A 165 11.21 17.80 -3.65
C VAL A 165 10.99 19.20 -3.11
N GLU A 166 11.87 19.63 -2.22
CA GLU A 166 11.83 20.96 -1.62
C GLU A 166 13.26 21.52 -1.63
N ALA A 167 13.47 22.72 -2.18
CA ALA A 167 14.79 23.35 -2.26
C ALA A 167 15.91 22.43 -2.83
N GLY A 168 15.59 21.58 -3.81
CA GLY A 168 16.56 20.70 -4.46
C GLY A 168 16.93 19.45 -3.66
N VAL A 169 16.26 19.15 -2.55
CA VAL A 169 16.42 17.90 -1.79
C VAL A 169 15.16 17.05 -1.87
N SER A 170 15.32 15.73 -1.82
CA SER A 170 14.17 14.81 -1.69
C SER A 170 13.80 14.68 -0.23
N LYS A 171 12.56 15.04 0.13
CA LYS A 171 11.98 14.75 1.45
C LYS A 171 11.00 13.60 1.31
N THR A 172 11.23 12.55 2.08
CA THR A 172 10.41 11.34 2.06
C THR A 172 9.90 11.06 3.47
N LEU A 173 8.59 10.86 3.59
CA LEU A 173 7.95 10.29 4.75
C LEU A 173 7.60 8.83 4.47
N THR A 174 7.94 7.96 5.39
CA THR A 174 7.63 6.53 5.30
C THR A 174 6.78 6.11 6.49
N SER A 175 5.59 5.59 6.24
CA SER A 175 4.72 5.01 7.25
C SER A 175 4.98 3.51 7.34
N VAL A 176 5.23 3.01 8.55
CA VAL A 176 5.33 1.59 8.87
C VAL A 176 4.39 1.33 10.04
N GLY A 177 3.21 0.78 9.74
CA GLY A 177 2.10 0.75 10.68
C GLY A 177 1.69 2.16 11.09
N SER A 178 1.65 2.39 12.40
CA SER A 178 1.32 3.67 13.05
C SER A 178 2.50 4.61 13.26
N VAL A 179 3.69 4.30 12.74
CA VAL A 179 4.89 5.15 12.88
C VAL A 179 5.25 5.76 11.55
N VAL A 180 5.51 7.07 11.55
CA VAL A 180 5.98 7.82 10.37
C VAL A 180 7.41 8.27 10.59
N TYR A 181 8.29 7.90 9.67
CA TYR A 181 9.69 8.27 9.64
C TYR A 181 9.92 9.34 8.58
N GLU A 182 10.72 10.35 8.89
CA GLU A 182 11.15 11.36 7.92
C GLU A 182 12.61 11.14 7.53
N VAL A 183 12.87 11.22 6.22
CA VAL A 183 14.23 11.17 5.69
C VAL A 183 14.42 12.26 4.64
N VAL A 184 15.53 12.99 4.76
CA VAL A 184 15.92 14.05 3.82
C VAL A 184 17.17 13.64 3.08
N TRP A 185 17.09 13.58 1.76
CA TRP A 185 18.19 13.11 0.92
C TRP A 185 18.75 14.29 0.13
N PRO A 186 20.07 14.52 0.16
CA PRO A 186 20.69 15.69 -0.47
C PRO A 186 20.46 15.79 -1.98
N ALA A 187 20.17 14.68 -2.65
CA ALA A 187 19.94 14.62 -4.08
C ALA A 187 18.47 14.39 -4.42
N VAL A 188 18.03 15.03 -5.50
CA VAL A 188 16.71 14.80 -6.10
C VAL A 188 16.64 13.41 -6.71
N GLN A 189 15.50 12.73 -6.53
CA GLN A 189 15.21 11.48 -7.21
C GLN A 189 15.35 11.63 -8.74
N ALA A 190 15.94 10.62 -9.37
CA ALA A 190 15.85 10.43 -10.81
C ALA A 190 14.46 9.84 -11.15
N VAL A 191 13.65 10.62 -11.88
CA VAL A 191 12.30 10.23 -12.32
C VAL A 191 12.28 9.83 -13.78
N SER A 192 11.31 8.98 -14.16
CA SER A 192 11.00 8.71 -15.57
C SER A 192 9.52 8.51 -15.77
N GLY A 193 8.94 9.24 -16.73
CA GLY A 193 7.52 9.11 -17.10
C GLY A 193 7.14 7.74 -17.68
N SER A 194 8.12 6.90 -18.05
CA SER A 194 7.87 5.51 -18.45
C SER A 194 7.74 4.55 -17.25
N ASN A 195 8.25 4.93 -16.08
CA ASN A 195 8.08 4.15 -14.86
C ASN A 195 6.76 4.52 -14.20
N HIS A 196 6.07 3.51 -13.70
CA HIS A 196 4.77 3.67 -13.06
C HIS A 196 4.81 3.11 -11.65
N ILE A 197 3.93 3.60 -10.78
CA ILE A 197 3.76 3.03 -9.45
C ILE A 197 3.21 1.61 -9.60
N ALA A 198 3.87 0.66 -8.98
CA ALA A 198 3.50 -0.74 -9.01
C ALA A 198 3.59 -1.37 -7.63
N ILE A 199 2.81 -2.43 -7.43
CA ILE A 199 2.94 -3.35 -6.30
C ILE A 199 3.54 -4.65 -6.81
N GLY A 200 4.47 -5.22 -6.04
CA GLY A 200 5.26 -6.37 -6.47
C GLY A 200 6.48 -5.94 -7.28
N ASN A 201 6.96 -6.83 -8.15
CA ASN A 201 8.28 -6.68 -8.75
C ASN A 201 8.20 -6.55 -10.27
N PRO A 202 7.80 -5.38 -10.82
CA PRO A 202 7.61 -5.25 -12.24
C PRO A 202 8.95 -5.38 -12.99
N LEU A 203 8.98 -6.22 -14.02
CA LEU A 203 10.10 -6.36 -14.97
C LEU A 203 11.47 -6.79 -14.38
N ASN A 204 11.57 -7.13 -13.09
CA ASN A 204 12.82 -7.48 -12.45
C ASN A 204 13.05 -8.99 -12.45
N SER A 205 14.12 -9.41 -13.15
CA SER A 205 14.57 -10.81 -13.24
C SER A 205 15.76 -11.12 -12.32
N SER A 206 16.22 -10.17 -11.50
CA SER A 206 17.38 -10.38 -10.62
C SER A 206 17.04 -11.34 -9.47
N SER A 207 17.96 -12.30 -9.26
CA SER A 207 17.88 -13.32 -8.21
C SER A 207 18.06 -12.76 -6.80
N THR A 208 18.47 -11.49 -6.66
CA THR A 208 18.52 -10.76 -5.39
C THR A 208 17.11 -10.38 -4.90
N TYR A 209 16.12 -10.34 -5.80
CA TYR A 209 14.78 -9.83 -5.54
C TYR A 209 13.67 -10.90 -5.56
N THR A 210 13.99 -12.18 -5.31
CA THR A 210 13.09 -13.33 -5.52
C THR A 210 13.28 -14.49 -4.52
N PRO A 211 12.24 -15.29 -4.14
CA PRO A 211 10.79 -15.03 -3.95
C PRO A 211 10.28 -15.06 -2.50
N ALA A 212 9.42 -14.11 -2.12
CA ALA A 212 8.21 -14.48 -1.39
C ALA A 212 7.01 -13.99 -2.19
N ASP A 213 5.92 -14.75 -2.13
CA ASP A 213 4.63 -14.28 -2.60
C ASP A 213 4.23 -13.03 -1.84
N LEU A 214 3.93 -11.95 -2.56
CA LEU A 214 3.43 -10.72 -1.98
C LEU A 214 1.90 -10.77 -1.95
N ARG A 215 1.33 -10.78 -0.76
CA ARG A 215 -0.13 -10.68 -0.57
C ARG A 215 -0.50 -9.26 -0.24
N VAL A 216 -1.48 -8.72 -0.97
CA VAL A 216 -1.85 -7.30 -0.90
C VAL A 216 -3.36 -7.20 -0.74
N GLY A 217 -3.82 -6.48 0.29
CA GLY A 217 -5.24 -6.27 0.58
C GLY A 217 -5.77 -4.91 0.14
N GLU A 218 -4.91 -3.90 0.06
CA GLU A 218 -5.29 -2.52 -0.28
C GLU A 218 -4.13 -1.82 -1.00
N LEU A 219 -4.47 -0.97 -1.95
CA LEU A 219 -3.56 -0.01 -2.59
C LEU A 219 -4.23 1.37 -2.60
N LEU A 220 -3.46 2.39 -2.24
CA LEU A 220 -3.84 3.79 -2.32
C LEU A 220 -2.76 4.56 -3.07
N ILE A 221 -3.15 5.39 -4.02
CA ILE A 221 -2.21 6.25 -4.76
C ILE A 221 -2.77 7.67 -4.83
N LYS A 222 -1.94 8.65 -4.47
CA LYS A 222 -2.18 10.07 -4.60
C LYS A 222 -1.17 10.67 -5.58
N PRO A 223 -1.54 10.86 -6.86
CA PRO A 223 -0.64 11.42 -7.84
C PRO A 223 -0.34 12.89 -7.52
N ASN A 224 0.89 13.33 -7.74
CA ASN A 224 1.32 14.74 -7.69
C ASN A 224 1.08 15.48 -6.36
N LEU A 225 0.84 14.74 -5.26
CA LEU A 225 0.64 15.31 -3.93
C LEU A 225 1.41 14.50 -2.88
N ALA A 226 1.98 15.21 -1.92
CA ALA A 226 2.68 14.65 -0.78
C ALA A 226 1.82 14.82 0.48
N ASP A 227 1.52 13.73 1.15
CA ASP A 227 0.87 13.76 2.45
C ASP A 227 1.84 14.17 3.56
N SER A 228 1.32 14.89 4.55
CA SER A 228 1.96 15.14 5.83
C SER A 228 1.89 13.92 6.75
N ALA A 229 2.72 13.87 7.79
CA ALA A 229 2.69 12.78 8.77
C ALA A 229 1.29 12.57 9.39
N ALA A 230 0.57 13.65 9.71
CA ALA A 230 -0.80 13.56 10.25
C ALA A 230 -1.79 12.96 9.26
N GLN A 231 -1.65 13.27 7.97
CA GLN A 231 -2.46 12.64 6.91
C GLN A 231 -2.12 11.16 6.78
N MET A 232 -0.83 10.77 6.77
CA MET A 232 -0.45 9.35 6.73
C MET A 232 -1.03 8.55 7.90
N MET A 233 -1.03 9.13 9.10
CA MET A 233 -1.64 8.53 10.29
C MET A 233 -3.16 8.38 10.19
N SER A 234 -3.83 9.37 9.56
CA SER A 234 -5.27 9.31 9.32
C SER A 234 -5.60 8.21 8.31
N VAL A 235 -4.86 8.13 7.20
CA VAL A 235 -5.02 7.06 6.20
C VAL A 235 -4.79 5.69 6.83
N TYR A 236 -3.77 5.51 7.67
CA TYR A 236 -3.56 4.27 8.41
C TYR A 236 -4.79 3.87 9.26
N SER A 237 -5.34 4.82 10.02
CA SER A 237 -6.53 4.59 10.85
C SER A 237 -7.74 4.19 10.00
N HIS A 238 -7.97 4.87 8.88
CA HIS A 238 -9.05 4.54 7.96
C HIS A 238 -8.85 3.17 7.30
N SER A 239 -7.64 2.87 6.83
CA SER A 239 -7.29 1.56 6.27
C SER A 239 -7.54 0.43 7.27
N ARG A 240 -7.21 0.62 8.55
CA ARG A 240 -7.58 -0.35 9.61
C ARG A 240 -9.08 -0.59 9.67
N ALA A 241 -9.88 0.48 9.65
CA ALA A 241 -11.34 0.38 9.70
C ALA A 241 -11.93 -0.27 8.44
N ARG A 242 -11.35 -0.04 7.26
CA ARG A 242 -11.80 -0.65 5.99
C ARG A 242 -11.43 -2.12 5.87
N LEU A 243 -10.27 -2.49 6.38
CA LEU A 243 -9.70 -3.83 6.21
C LEU A 243 -10.14 -4.82 7.29
N ALA A 244 -10.47 -4.34 8.50
CA ALA A 244 -10.94 -5.22 9.58
C ALA A 244 -12.19 -6.03 9.21
N PRO A 245 -13.27 -5.46 8.61
CA PRO A 245 -14.43 -6.23 8.16
C PRO A 245 -14.12 -7.26 7.07
N ARG A 246 -13.02 -7.05 6.34
CA ARG A 246 -12.52 -7.98 5.31
C ARG A 246 -11.63 -9.07 5.90
N GLY A 247 -11.45 -9.13 7.23
CA GLY A 247 -10.59 -10.10 7.90
C GLY A 247 -9.09 -9.78 7.84
N ILE A 248 -8.72 -8.52 7.57
CA ILE A 248 -7.33 -8.05 7.55
C ILE A 248 -7.10 -7.11 8.73
N MET A 249 -6.29 -7.56 9.68
CA MET A 249 -5.95 -6.82 10.89
C MET A 249 -4.54 -6.25 10.79
N LEU A 250 -4.43 -4.94 10.51
CA LEU A 250 -3.13 -4.27 10.40
C LEU A 250 -2.47 -4.11 11.78
N LYS A 251 -1.18 -4.40 11.83
CA LYS A 251 -0.28 -4.05 12.94
C LYS A 251 0.14 -2.59 12.89
#